data_AF-A0A009QY96-F1
#
_entry.id   AF-A0A009QY96-F1
#
_cell.length_a   1.000
_cell.length_b   1.000
_cell.length_c   1.000
_cell.angle_alpha   90.00
_cell.angle_beta   90.00
_cell.angle_gamma   90.00
#
_symmetry.space_group_name_H-M   'P 1'
#
loop_
_entity.id
_entity.type
_entity.pdbx_description
1 polymer ?
#
loop_
_entity_poly.entity_id
_entity_poly.type
_entity_poly.pdbx_seq_one_letter_code
_entity_poly.pdbx_strand_id
1 'polypeptide(L)'
;MQKERLKEKVVSIVEYAQDTSAADKLKQLYFLHTHVEGMYYLLFKAMFETKLSYPKAYITAVRYRTWLLNEIYSQLIKLKTDATFQDAKLFLYMIEGAIIQLLSSDGGIDREKVIDFYIIYV
;
A
#
# COMPACT_ATOMS: atom_id res chain seq x y z
N MET A 1 4.86 -18.45 0.03
CA MET A 1 5.63 -18.09 -1.19
C MET A 1 5.25 -16.71 -1.71
N GLN A 2 3.99 -16.40 -2.05
CA GLN A 2 3.60 -15.08 -2.58
C GLN A 2 3.66 -13.91 -1.56
N LYS A 3 3.11 -14.08 -0.35
CA LYS A 3 3.20 -13.05 0.71
C LYS A 3 4.64 -12.65 1.05
N GLU A 4 5.53 -13.63 1.18
CA GLU A 4 6.94 -13.37 1.53
C GLU A 4 7.65 -12.61 0.41
N ARG A 5 7.43 -12.98 -0.86
CA ARG A 5 7.93 -12.20 -2.00
C ARG A 5 7.42 -10.76 -2.03
N LEU A 6 6.16 -10.54 -1.67
CA LEU A 6 5.61 -9.19 -1.56
C LEU A 6 6.28 -8.41 -0.43
N LYS A 7 6.51 -9.03 0.72
CA LYS A 7 7.27 -8.43 1.83
C LYS A 7 8.70 -8.10 1.43
N GLU A 8 9.40 -9.02 0.77
CA GLU A 8 10.76 -8.80 0.26
C GLU A 8 10.84 -7.59 -0.67
N LYS A 9 9.85 -7.42 -1.57
CA LYS A 9 9.77 -6.22 -2.43
C LYS A 9 9.59 -4.94 -1.62
N VAL A 10 8.72 -4.94 -0.62
CA VAL A 10 8.51 -3.77 0.25
C VAL A 10 9.79 -3.45 1.04
N VAL A 11 10.44 -4.46 1.62
CA VAL A 11 11.73 -4.29 2.33
C VAL A 11 12.80 -3.74 1.39
N SER A 12 12.87 -4.22 0.15
CA SER A 12 13.79 -3.69 -0.87
C SER A 12 13.56 -2.21 -1.15
N ILE A 13 12.31 -1.76 -1.22
CA ILE A 13 11.95 -0.36 -1.45
C ILE A 13 12.33 0.48 -0.22
N VAL A 14 12.00 0.00 0.98
CA VAL A 14 12.15 0.75 2.23
C VAL A 14 13.60 0.85 2.68
N GLU A 15 14.31 -0.28 2.72
CA GLU A 15 15.61 -0.41 3.38
C GLU A 15 16.80 -0.31 2.42
N TYR A 16 16.71 -0.92 1.23
CA TYR A 16 17.88 -1.09 0.35
C TYR A 16 18.00 -0.04 -0.77
N ALA A 17 16.92 0.68 -1.09
CA ALA A 17 16.96 1.77 -2.05
C ALA A 17 17.53 3.06 -1.39
N GLN A 18 18.84 3.07 -1.10
CA GLN A 18 19.49 4.16 -0.33
C GLN A 18 19.48 5.51 -1.05
N ASP A 19 19.57 5.52 -2.38
CA ASP A 19 19.55 6.75 -3.19
C ASP A 19 18.13 7.24 -3.55
N THR A 20 17.09 6.55 -3.07
CA THR A 20 15.70 6.87 -3.36
C THR A 20 15.09 7.71 -2.24
N SER A 21 14.48 8.85 -2.59
CA SER A 21 13.84 9.74 -1.62
C SER A 21 12.66 9.05 -0.92
N ALA A 22 12.28 9.56 0.26
CA ALA A 22 11.10 9.04 0.97
C ALA A 22 9.81 9.17 0.12
N ALA A 23 9.70 10.25 -0.65
CA ALA A 23 8.60 10.46 -1.59
C ALA A 23 8.57 9.40 -2.70
N ASP A 24 9.71 9.10 -3.31
CA ASP A 24 9.82 8.08 -4.37
C ASP A 24 9.55 6.67 -3.81
N LYS A 25 9.98 6.38 -2.58
CA LYS A 25 9.66 5.12 -1.90
C LYS A 25 8.15 4.99 -1.68
N LEU A 26 7.48 6.05 -1.23
CA LEU A 26 6.03 6.07 -1.09
C LEU A 26 5.33 5.85 -2.44
N LYS A 27 5.81 6.47 -3.53
CA LYS A 27 5.31 6.20 -4.89
C LYS A 27 5.46 4.73 -5.28
N GLN A 28 6.63 4.14 -5.06
CA GLN A 28 6.86 2.72 -5.37
C GLN A 28 5.95 1.80 -4.54
N LEU A 29 5.77 2.09 -3.25
CA LEU A 29 4.81 1.36 -2.40
C LEU A 29 3.39 1.50 -2.95
N TYR A 30 2.96 2.71 -3.33
CA TYR A 30 1.64 2.92 -3.91
C TYR A 30 1.43 2.09 -5.18
N PHE A 31 2.35 2.12 -6.14
CA PHE A 31 2.21 1.35 -7.38
C PHE A 31 2.27 -0.17 -7.16
N LEU A 32 3.14 -0.63 -6.26
CA LEU A 32 3.25 -2.05 -5.90
C LEU A 32 1.92 -2.60 -5.37
N HIS A 33 1.18 -1.79 -4.60
CA HIS A 33 -0.05 -2.22 -3.94
C HIS A 33 -1.31 -1.93 -4.76
N THR A 34 -1.31 -0.95 -5.66
CA THR A 34 -2.46 -0.67 -6.53
C THR A 34 -2.51 -1.50 -7.80
N HIS A 35 -1.50 -2.34 -8.06
CA HIS A 35 -1.51 -3.22 -9.23
C HIS A 35 -2.52 -4.37 -9.03
N VAL A 36 -3.63 -4.35 -9.78
CA VAL A 36 -4.75 -5.31 -9.68
C VAL A 36 -4.40 -6.73 -10.13
N GLU A 37 -3.28 -6.93 -10.82
CA GLU A 37 -2.69 -8.25 -11.12
C GLU A 37 -1.54 -8.61 -10.16
N GLY A 38 -1.27 -7.72 -9.19
CA GLY A 38 -0.17 -7.84 -8.23
C GLY A 38 -0.47 -8.72 -7.03
N MET A 39 0.59 -9.10 -6.30
CA MET A 39 0.49 -9.99 -5.14
C MET A 39 -0.39 -9.41 -4.00
N TYR A 40 -0.46 -8.09 -3.87
CA TYR A 40 -1.28 -7.46 -2.84
C TYR A 40 -2.78 -7.63 -3.09
N TYR A 41 -3.22 -7.72 -4.35
CA TYR A 41 -4.65 -7.81 -4.68
C TYR A 41 -5.32 -9.05 -4.07
N LEU A 42 -4.60 -10.18 -3.99
CA LEU A 42 -5.12 -11.38 -3.32
C LEU A 42 -5.31 -11.17 -1.80
N LEU A 43 -4.39 -10.45 -1.16
CA LEU A 43 -4.53 -10.09 0.25
C LEU A 43 -5.67 -9.11 0.45
N PHE A 44 -5.81 -8.12 -0.44
CA PHE A 44 -6.93 -7.19 -0.46
C PHE A 44 -8.27 -7.92 -0.50
N LYS A 45 -8.49 -8.81 -1.49
CA LYS A 45 -9.71 -9.62 -1.57
C LYS A 45 -9.97 -10.45 -0.31
N ALA A 46 -8.91 -11.07 0.24
CA ALA A 46 -9.04 -11.86 1.45
C ALA A 46 -9.56 -11.05 2.66
N MET A 47 -9.27 -9.75 2.75
CA MET A 47 -9.78 -8.89 3.84
C MET A 47 -11.29 -8.71 3.78
N PHE A 48 -11.88 -8.62 2.59
CA PHE A 48 -13.31 -8.32 2.41
C PHE A 48 -14.16 -9.59 2.27
N GLU A 49 -13.66 -10.61 1.59
CA GLU A 49 -14.49 -11.73 1.14
C GLU A 49 -14.37 -12.97 2.03
N THR A 50 -13.28 -13.11 2.79
CA THR A 50 -12.92 -14.40 3.39
C THR A 50 -13.04 -14.48 4.90
N LYS A 51 -13.54 -13.44 5.56
CA LYS A 51 -13.60 -13.35 7.02
C LYS A 51 -14.33 -14.54 7.67
N LEU A 52 -15.44 -15.00 7.08
CA LEU A 52 -16.24 -16.10 7.59
C LEU A 52 -15.88 -17.46 6.96
N SER A 53 -15.45 -17.46 5.70
CA SER A 53 -15.21 -18.68 4.91
C SER A 53 -13.78 -19.21 5.01
N TYR A 54 -12.77 -18.33 5.11
CA TYR A 54 -11.35 -18.71 5.22
C TYR A 54 -10.61 -17.83 6.24
N PRO A 55 -10.87 -18.01 7.55
CA PRO A 55 -10.36 -17.13 8.60
C PRO A 55 -8.82 -17.03 8.65
N LYS A 56 -8.09 -18.09 8.24
CA LYS A 56 -6.62 -18.07 8.14
C LYS A 56 -6.12 -17.09 7.06
N ALA A 57 -6.81 -17.03 5.91
CA ALA A 57 -6.48 -16.10 4.84
C ALA A 57 -6.77 -14.66 5.27
N TYR A 58 -7.93 -14.42 5.89
CA TYR A 58 -8.29 -13.14 6.49
C TYR A 58 -7.24 -12.66 7.51
N ILE A 59 -6.85 -13.49 8.49
CA ILE A 59 -5.83 -13.13 9.49
C ILE A 59 -4.50 -12.82 8.82
N THR A 60 -4.13 -13.57 7.79
CA THR A 60 -2.88 -13.34 7.04
C THR A 60 -2.88 -11.96 6.36
N ALA A 61 -4.01 -11.59 5.74
CA ALA A 61 -4.16 -10.29 5.11
C ALA A 61 -4.15 -9.13 6.12
N VAL A 62 -4.86 -9.28 7.24
CA VAL A 62 -4.85 -8.28 8.33
C VAL A 62 -3.43 -8.08 8.89
N ARG A 63 -2.68 -9.16 9.13
CA ARG A 63 -1.29 -9.05 9.61
C ARG A 63 -0.38 -8.36 8.61
N TYR A 64 -0.55 -8.64 7.32
CA TYR A 64 0.20 -7.94 6.28
C TYR A 64 -0.17 -6.46 6.24
N ARG A 65 -1.46 -6.11 6.32
CA ARG A 65 -1.95 -4.74 6.35
C ARG A 65 -1.38 -3.94 7.52
N THR A 66 -1.37 -4.51 8.73
CA THR A 66 -0.77 -3.87 9.91
C THR A 66 0.72 -3.64 9.73
N TRP A 67 1.44 -4.62 9.15
CA TRP A 67 2.86 -4.47 8.87
C TRP A 67 3.13 -3.39 7.82
N LEU A 68 2.41 -3.41 6.69
CA LEU A 68 2.53 -2.39 5.63
C LEU A 68 2.27 -0.98 6.15
N LEU A 69 1.30 -0.81 7.06
CA LEU A 69 1.01 0.47 7.67
C LEU A 69 2.21 1.05 8.43
N ASN A 70 2.99 0.21 9.11
CA ASN A 70 4.22 0.64 9.78
C ASN A 70 5.31 1.02 8.76
N GLU A 71 5.41 0.30 7.64
CA GLU A 71 6.36 0.63 6.57
C GLU A 71 6.03 1.95 5.87
N ILE A 72 4.74 2.22 5.64
CA ILE A 72 4.27 3.50 5.12
C ILE A 72 4.62 4.63 6.10
N TYR A 73 4.30 4.44 7.38
CA TYR A 73 4.60 5.42 8.43
C TYR A 73 6.11 5.72 8.51
N SER A 74 6.97 4.70 8.41
CA SER A 74 8.42 4.86 8.47
C SER A 74 8.99 5.67 7.30
N GLN A 75 8.29 5.73 6.16
CA GLN A 75 8.65 6.64 5.06
C GLN A 75 8.01 8.02 5.22
N LEU A 76 6.75 8.10 5.63
CA LEU A 76 6.06 9.38 5.81
C LEU A 76 6.76 10.30 6.81
N ILE A 77 7.24 9.76 7.94
CA ILE A 77 7.93 10.56 8.95
C ILE A 77 9.26 11.15 8.46
N LYS A 78 9.85 10.57 7.39
CA LYS A 78 11.07 11.09 6.74
C LYS A 78 10.74 12.17 5.71
N LEU A 79 9.53 12.17 5.15
CA LEU A 79 9.04 13.18 4.22
C LEU A 79 8.47 14.39 4.95
N LYS A 80 7.66 14.14 5.99
CA LYS A 80 6.95 15.11 6.81
C LYS A 80 7.20 14.82 8.29
N THR A 81 7.94 15.69 8.97
CA THR A 81 8.44 15.43 10.34
C THR A 81 7.36 15.39 11.42
N ASP A 82 6.18 15.96 11.15
CA ASP A 82 4.99 15.92 12.02
C ASP A 82 3.96 14.87 11.55
N ALA A 83 4.34 13.97 10.62
CA ALA A 83 3.46 12.89 10.17
C ALA A 83 3.03 11.99 11.33
N THR A 84 1.74 11.67 11.35
CA THR A 84 1.11 10.83 12.35
C THR A 84 0.81 9.44 11.79
N PHE A 85 0.49 8.50 12.68
CA PHE A 85 -0.02 7.20 12.26
C PHE A 85 -1.38 7.30 11.53
N GLN A 86 -2.11 8.40 11.70
CA GLN A 86 -3.35 8.64 10.94
C GLN A 86 -3.04 9.00 9.49
N ASP A 87 -1.97 9.76 9.23
CA ASP A 87 -1.52 10.07 7.87
C ASP A 87 -1.14 8.79 7.11
N ALA A 88 -0.46 7.86 7.79
CA ALA A 88 -0.15 6.54 7.23
C ALA A 88 -1.41 5.71 6.94
N LYS A 89 -2.44 5.78 7.80
CA LYS A 89 -3.73 5.14 7.53
C LYS A 89 -4.44 5.76 6.34
N LEU A 90 -4.41 7.09 6.20
CA LEU A 90 -4.98 7.79 5.04
C LEU A 90 -4.30 7.35 3.75
N PHE A 91 -2.97 7.22 3.75
CA PHE A 91 -2.23 6.70 2.60
C PHE A 91 -2.63 5.25 2.25
N LEU A 92 -2.78 4.39 3.27
CA LEU A 92 -3.25 3.03 3.07
C LEU A 92 -4.68 2.99 2.49
N TYR A 93 -5.58 3.85 2.98
CA TYR A 93 -6.93 3.98 2.41
C TYR A 93 -6.90 4.51 0.98
N MET A 94 -5.97 5.38 0.63
CA MET A 94 -5.78 5.85 -0.75
C MET A 94 -5.37 4.70 -1.68
N ILE A 95 -4.50 3.78 -1.23
CA ILE A 95 -4.18 2.55 -1.97
C ILE A 95 -5.45 1.70 -2.17
N GLU A 96 -6.20 1.46 -1.09
CA GLU A 96 -7.41 0.62 -1.13
C GLU A 96 -8.50 1.23 -2.04
N GLY A 97 -8.72 2.54 -1.94
CA GLY A 97 -9.63 3.29 -2.81
C GLY A 97 -9.22 3.24 -4.27
N ALA A 98 -7.91 3.33 -4.56
CA ALA A 98 -7.40 3.21 -5.91
C ALA A 98 -7.63 1.81 -6.50
N ILE A 99 -7.45 0.74 -5.71
CA ILE A 99 -7.79 -0.63 -6.14
C ILE A 99 -9.28 -0.72 -6.48
N ILE A 100 -10.17 -0.19 -5.63
CA ILE A 100 -11.62 -0.24 -5.86
C ILE A 100 -11.99 0.48 -7.17
N GLN A 101 -11.43 1.67 -7.41
CA GLN A 101 -11.68 2.43 -8.65
C GLN A 101 -11.12 1.73 -9.89
N LEU A 102 -9.98 1.04 -9.80
CA LEU A 102 -9.46 0.24 -10.93
C LEU A 102 -10.36 -0.96 -11.27
N LEU A 103 -11.13 -1.45 -10.30
CA LEU A 103 -12.05 -2.56 -10.47
C LEU A 103 -13.45 -2.10 -10.89
N SER A 104 -13.78 -0.82 -10.73
CA SER A 104 -15.08 -0.30 -11.17
C SER A 104 -15.11 -0.09 -12.69
N SER A 105 -16.31 -0.19 -13.26
CA SER A 105 -16.58 0.02 -14.69
C SER A 105 -16.48 1.48 -15.14
N ASP A 106 -16.21 2.38 -14.18
CA ASP A 106 -16.65 3.78 -14.23
C ASP A 106 -15.56 4.72 -14.76
N GLY A 107 -14.39 4.18 -15.11
CA GLY A 107 -13.29 4.92 -15.72
C GLY A 107 -12.03 4.89 -14.86
N GLY A 108 -10.91 4.61 -15.54
CA GLY A 108 -9.60 4.37 -14.94
C GLY A 108 -9.08 5.56 -14.14
N ILE A 109 -8.88 5.33 -12.84
CA ILE A 109 -8.10 6.22 -11.98
C ILE A 109 -6.73 6.46 -12.61
N ASP A 110 -6.35 7.72 -12.71
CA ASP A 110 -4.97 8.10 -13.03
C ASP A 110 -4.13 7.95 -11.75
N ARG A 111 -3.62 6.74 -11.56
CA ARG A 111 -2.81 6.35 -10.40
C ARG A 111 -1.63 7.29 -10.19
N GLU A 112 -1.01 7.76 -11.27
CA GLU A 112 0.14 8.66 -11.22
C GLU A 112 -0.27 10.03 -10.68
N LYS A 113 -1.35 10.61 -11.21
CA LYS A 113 -1.89 11.88 -10.69
C LYS A 113 -2.29 11.81 -9.22
N VAL A 114 -2.88 10.69 -8.77
CA VAL A 114 -3.32 10.52 -7.39
C VAL A 114 -2.14 10.56 -6.43
N ILE A 115 -1.09 9.79 -6.71
CA ILE A 115 0.08 9.76 -5.85
C ILE A 115 0.91 11.04 -5.94
N ASP A 116 1.01 11.64 -7.13
CA ASP A 116 1.71 12.91 -7.32
C ASP A 116 1.03 14.03 -6.54
N PHE A 117 -0.30 14.13 -6.61
CA PHE A 117 -1.06 15.08 -5.80
C PHE A 117 -0.79 14.84 -4.31
N TYR A 118 -0.93 13.60 -3.82
CA TYR A 118 -0.66 13.30 -2.42
C TYR A 118 0.73 13.77 -1.96
N ILE A 119 1.78 13.47 -2.74
CA ILE A 119 3.16 13.82 -2.39
C ILE A 119 3.40 15.34 -2.39
N ILE A 120 2.72 16.10 -3.24
CA ILE A 120 2.84 17.57 -3.28
C ILE A 120 2.25 18.23 -2.02
N TYR A 121 1.20 17.64 -1.43
CA TYR A 121 0.45 18.25 -0.32
C TYR A 121 0.80 17.67 1.07
N VAL A 122 1.81 16.80 1.15
CA VAL A 122 2.27 16.16 2.40
C VAL A 122 3.63 16.70 2.82
#